data_AF-A0A557WKR3-F1
#
_entry.id   AF-A0A557WKR3-F1
#
_cell.length_a   1.000
_cell.length_b   1.000
_cell.length_c   1.000
_cell.angle_alpha   90.00
_cell.angle_beta   90.00
_cell.angle_gamma   90.00
#
_symmetry.space_group_name_H-M   'P 1'
#
loop_
_entity.id
_entity.type
_entity.pdbx_description
1 polymer ?
#
loop_
_entity_poly.entity_id
_entity_poly.type
_entity_poly.pdbx_seq_one_letter_code
_entity_poly.pdbx_strand_id
1 'polypeptide(L)'
;GEFVDASLRLVAPGGVFLEMGKTDIRDPEAIAEQYPGVRYRAFDLFEPGRPRMHQYLLELAELFEAGVLRPLPVTTFDVRRAPAAL
;
A
#
# COMPACT_ATOMS: atom_id res chain seq x y z
N GLY A 1 -9.39 -7.22 -10.51
CA GLY A 1 -9.26 -8.54 -11.16
C GLY A 1 -9.57 -9.63 -10.16
N GLU A 2 -9.45 -10.90 -10.54
CA GLU A 2 -9.87 -12.03 -9.68
C GLU A 2 -9.26 -12.01 -8.27
N PHE A 3 -7.99 -11.61 -8.13
CA PHE A 3 -7.33 -11.47 -6.83
C PHE A 3 -7.93 -10.35 -5.97
N VAL A 4 -8.34 -9.23 -6.57
CA VAL A 4 -9.00 -8.13 -5.85
C VAL A 4 -10.36 -8.60 -5.33
N ASP A 5 -11.13 -9.30 -6.17
CA ASP A 5 -12.41 -9.89 -5.77
C ASP A 5 -12.26 -10.92 -4.65
N ALA A 6 -11.25 -11.79 -4.75
CA ALA A 6 -10.94 -12.74 -3.69
C ALA A 6 -10.54 -12.05 -2.39
N SER A 7 -9.75 -10.99 -2.46
CA SER A 7 -9.28 -10.26 -1.29
C SER A 7 -10.40 -9.46 -0.61
N LEU A 8 -11.33 -8.89 -1.37
CA LEU A 8 -12.51 -8.19 -0.83
C LEU A 8 -13.41 -9.10 0.01
N ARG A 9 -13.53 -10.39 -0.37
CA ARG A 9 -14.28 -11.39 0.42
C ARG A 9 -13.64 -11.74 1.76
N LEU A 10 -12.36 -11.41 1.97
CA LEU A 10 -11.64 -11.67 3.22
C LEU A 10 -11.75 -10.51 4.21
N VAL A 11 -12.32 -9.37 3.80
CA VAL A 11 -12.47 -8.20 4.67
C VAL A 11 -13.53 -8.49 5.73
N ALA A 12 -13.14 -8.39 7.00
CA ALA A 12 -14.09 -8.55 8.11
C ALA A 12 -15.20 -7.48 8.05
N PRO A 13 -16.40 -7.76 8.57
CA PRO A 13 -17.50 -6.78 8.58
C PRO A 13 -17.07 -5.43 9.19
N GLY A 14 -17.32 -4.33 8.46
CA GLY A 14 -16.90 -2.96 8.85
C GLY A 14 -15.43 -2.63 8.54
N GLY A 15 -14.69 -3.56 7.93
CA GLY A 15 -13.28 -3.41 7.59
C GLY A 15 -13.02 -2.41 6.46
N VAL A 16 -11.74 -2.12 6.24
CA VAL A 16 -11.26 -1.22 5.19
C VAL A 16 -10.37 -2.01 4.24
N PHE A 17 -10.66 -1.90 2.95
CA PHE A 17 -9.80 -2.39 1.87
C PHE A 17 -8.99 -1.23 1.29
N LEU A 18 -7.67 -1.30 1.41
CA LEU A 18 -6.75 -0.29 0.90
C LEU A 18 -6.11 -0.79 -0.41
N GLU A 19 -6.44 -0.16 -1.52
CA GLU A 19 -5.94 -0.50 -2.85
C GLU A 19 -4.75 0.42 -3.21
N MET A 20 -3.55 -0.17 -3.35
CA MET A 20 -2.38 0.51 -3.89
C MET A 20 -2.20 0.29 -5.40
N GLY A 21 -2.99 -0.63 -5.99
CA GLY A 21 -2.97 -0.90 -7.42
C GLY A 21 -3.36 0.35 -8.21
N LYS A 22 -2.57 0.67 -9.25
CA LYS A 22 -2.89 1.77 -10.18
C LYS A 22 -3.69 1.31 -11.40
N THR A 23 -3.77 0.00 -11.60
CA THR A 23 -4.54 -0.65 -12.66
C THR A 23 -5.81 -1.24 -12.06
N ASP A 24 -6.94 -1.11 -12.75
CA ASP A 24 -8.24 -1.63 -12.29
C ASP A 24 -8.74 -1.01 -10.96
N ILE A 25 -8.53 0.30 -10.79
CA ILE A 25 -9.13 1.05 -9.68
C ILE A 25 -10.64 1.05 -9.85
N ARG A 26 -11.35 0.61 -8.81
CA ARG A 26 -12.81 0.48 -8.80
C ARG A 26 -13.48 1.67 -8.11
N ASP A 27 -14.74 1.86 -8.45
CA ASP A 27 -15.58 2.85 -7.80
C ASP A 27 -15.95 2.40 -6.36
N PRO A 28 -15.75 3.25 -5.32
CA PRO A 28 -16.06 2.88 -3.95
C PRO A 28 -17.53 2.57 -3.69
N GLU A 29 -18.47 3.25 -4.38
CA GLU A 29 -19.91 3.00 -4.20
C GLU A 29 -20.29 1.63 -4.76
N ALA A 30 -19.81 1.30 -5.96
CA ALA A 30 -19.99 -0.02 -6.56
C ALA A 30 -19.42 -1.15 -5.67
N ILE A 31 -18.27 -0.93 -5.02
CA ILE A 31 -17.73 -1.90 -4.05
C ILE A 31 -18.63 -2.03 -2.83
N ALA A 32 -19.14 -0.91 -2.29
CA ALA A 32 -20.01 -0.95 -1.11
C ALA A 32 -21.34 -1.68 -1.40
N GLU A 33 -21.86 -1.58 -2.63
CA GLU A 33 -23.03 -2.34 -3.07
C GLU A 33 -22.74 -3.84 -3.17
N GLN A 34 -21.62 -4.21 -3.79
CA GLN A 34 -21.27 -5.61 -4.03
C GLN A 34 -20.74 -6.32 -2.77
N TYR A 35 -20.09 -5.58 -1.87
CA TYR A 35 -19.48 -6.05 -0.64
C TYR A 35 -19.97 -5.20 0.55
N PRO A 36 -21.21 -5.42 1.01
CA PRO A 36 -21.80 -4.61 2.07
C PRO A 36 -20.95 -4.58 3.34
N GLY A 37 -20.66 -3.38 3.84
CA GLY A 37 -19.86 -3.17 5.04
C GLY A 37 -18.34 -3.09 4.80
N VAL A 38 -17.87 -3.24 3.56
CA VAL A 38 -16.48 -2.98 3.19
C VAL A 38 -16.32 -1.51 2.80
N ARG A 39 -15.36 -0.82 3.42
CA ARG A 39 -14.93 0.51 2.97
C ARG A 39 -13.75 0.36 2.03
N TYR A 40 -13.94 0.69 0.77
CA TYR A 40 -12.87 0.65 -0.23
C TYR A 40 -12.19 2.01 -0.37
N ARG A 41 -10.86 2.01 -0.40
CA ARG A 41 -10.05 3.21 -0.64
C ARG A 41 -8.84 2.87 -1.51
N ALA A 42 -8.88 3.32 -2.75
CA ALA A 42 -7.66 3.46 -3.55
C ALA A 42 -6.85 4.65 -3.04
N PHE A 43 -5.55 4.49 -2.83
CA PHE A 43 -4.69 5.57 -2.34
C PHE A 43 -3.33 5.56 -3.02
N ASP A 44 -2.71 6.74 -3.11
CA ASP A 44 -1.31 6.90 -3.52
C ASP A 44 -0.50 7.41 -2.32
N LEU A 45 0.70 6.84 -2.10
CA LEU A 45 1.57 7.24 -0.99
C LEU A 45 1.95 8.72 -1.02
N PHE A 46 1.93 9.36 -2.17
CA PHE A 46 2.24 10.78 -2.33
C PHE A 46 1.04 11.71 -2.11
N GLU A 47 -0.19 11.18 -2.06
CA GLU A 47 -1.42 11.96 -1.87
C GLU A 47 -1.40 12.86 -0.61
N PRO A 48 -0.86 12.43 0.55
CA PRO A 48 -0.82 13.26 1.75
C PRO A 48 0.14 14.47 1.67
N GLY A 49 0.95 14.57 0.62
CA GLY A 49 1.88 15.67 0.41
C GLY A 49 3.16 15.61 1.24
N ARG A 50 4.10 16.51 0.91
CA ARG A 50 5.45 16.53 1.50
C ARG A 50 5.49 16.66 3.03
N PRO A 51 4.70 17.55 3.67
CA PRO A 51 4.76 17.70 5.12
C PRO A 51 4.37 16.41 5.86
N ARG A 52 3.34 15.72 5.38
CA ARG A 52 2.89 14.47 5.98
C ARG A 52 3.87 13.33 5.71
N MET A 53 4.46 13.27 4.52
CA MET A 53 5.52 12.31 4.20
C MET A 53 6.74 12.47 5.11
N HIS A 54 7.13 13.71 5.42
CA HIS A 54 8.23 13.96 6.37
C HIS A 54 7.93 13.39 7.76
N GLN A 55 6.71 13.57 8.26
CA GLN A 55 6.29 13.00 9.55
C GLN A 55 6.39 11.46 9.54
N TYR A 56 5.91 10.81 8.47
CA TYR A 56 6.02 9.35 8.33
C TYR A 56 7.47 8.87 8.33
N LEU A 57 8.38 9.60 7.68
CA LEU A 57 9.81 9.24 7.67
C LEU A 57 10.45 9.37 9.07
N LEU A 58 10.05 10.35 9.87
CA LEU A 58 10.51 10.49 11.26
C LEU A 58 10.01 9.33 12.13
N GLU A 59 8.72 9.03 12.06
CA GLU A 59 8.12 7.90 12.80
C GLU A 59 8.78 6.57 12.42
N LEU A 60 9.03 6.34 11.12
CA LEU A 60 9.74 5.13 10.66
C LEU A 60 11.18 5.08 11.19
N ALA A 61 11.90 6.20 11.20
CA ALA A 61 13.27 6.26 11.71
C ALA A 61 13.34 5.83 13.19
N GLU A 62 12.43 6.33 14.03
CA GLU A 62 12.33 5.93 15.44
C GLU A 62 12.06 4.42 15.60
N LEU A 63 11.21 3.84 14.75
CA LEU A 63 10.92 2.40 14.78
C LEU A 63 12.12 1.54 14.34
N PHE A 64 12.95 2.03 13.42
CA PHE A 64 14.22 1.38 13.05
C PHE A 64 15.26 1.49 14.17
N GLU A 65 15.41 2.67 14.78
CA GLU A 65 16.32 2.87 15.93
C GLU A 65 15.93 1.99 17.12
N ALA A 66 14.63 1.85 17.39
CA ALA A 66 14.10 0.97 18.43
C ALA A 66 14.19 -0.52 18.08
N GLY A 67 14.58 -0.89 16.85
CA GLY A 67 14.69 -2.28 16.40
C GLY A 67 13.36 -3.00 16.21
N VAL A 68 12.23 -2.27 16.24
CA VAL A 68 10.90 -2.79 15.93
C VAL A 68 10.80 -3.15 14.45
N LEU A 69 11.37 -2.30 13.60
CA LEU A 69 11.52 -2.56 12.18
C LEU A 69 12.96 -2.96 11.84
N ARG A 70 13.10 -3.81 10.83
CA ARG A 70 14.40 -4.19 10.24
C ARG A 70 14.38 -3.92 8.74
N PRO A 71 15.50 -3.49 8.14
CA PRO A 71 15.56 -3.28 6.71
C PRO A 71 15.18 -4.55 5.93
N LEU A 72 14.54 -4.38 4.77
CA LEU A 72 14.31 -5.48 3.86
C LEU A 72 15.65 -6.02 3.31
N PRO A 73 15.73 -7.31 2.95
CA PRO A 73 16.89 -7.84 2.25
C PRO A 73 17.20 -7.05 0.97
N VAL A 74 18.49 -6.82 0.68
CA VAL A 74 18.93 -6.01 -0.46
C VAL A 74 19.76 -6.85 -1.43
N THR A 75 19.39 -6.81 -2.70
CA THR A 75 20.23 -7.28 -3.82
C THR A 75 20.82 -6.09 -4.54
N THR A 76 22.16 -5.98 -4.55
CA THR A 76 22.86 -4.79 -5.09
C THR A 76 23.31 -4.98 -6.53
N PHE A 77 23.17 -3.93 -7.34
CA PHE A 77 23.70 -3.85 -8.69
C PHE A 77 24.46 -2.53 -8.86
N ASP A 78 25.53 -2.55 -9.65
CA ASP A 78 26.20 -1.31 -10.07
C ASP A 78 25.28 -0.49 -10.98
N VAL A 79 25.25 0.83 -10.82
CA VAL A 79 24.37 1.73 -11.61
C VAL A 79 24.58 1.60 -13.12
N ARG A 80 25.79 1.26 -13.57
CA ARG A 80 26.12 1.01 -14.98
C ARG A 80 25.49 -0.27 -15.53
N ARG A 81 25.00 -1.14 -14.63
CA ARG A 81 24.32 -2.40 -14.93
C ARG A 81 22.82 -2.35 -14.58
N ALA A 82 22.22 -1.16 -14.54
CA ALA A 82 20.80 -0.99 -14.20
C ALA A 82 19.84 -1.94 -14.95
N PRO A 83 20.03 -2.28 -16.25
CA PRO A 83 19.14 -3.24 -16.92
C PRO A 83 19.14 -4.65 -16.32
N ALA A 84 20.22 -5.06 -15.63
CA ALA A 84 20.28 -6.36 -14.96
C ALA A 84 19.53 -6.39 -13.61
N ALA A 85 18.97 -5.26 -13.17
CA ALA A 85 18.21 -5.10 -11.93
C ALA A 85 16.69 -5.07 -12.14
N LEU A 86 16.22 -5.20 -13.39
CA LEU A 86 14.80 -5.26 -13.78
C LEU A 86 14.34 -6.70 -13.97
#